data_AF-A0A7V7RKR8-F1
#
_entry.id   AF-A0A7V7RKR8-F1
#
_cell.length_a   1.000
_cell.length_b   1.000
_cell.length_c   1.000
_cell.angle_alpha   90.00
_cell.angle_beta   90.00
_cell.angle_gamma   90.00
#
_symmetry.space_group_name_H-M   'P 1'
#
loop_
_entity.id
_entity.type
_entity.pdbx_description
1 polymer ?
#
loop_
_entity_poly.entity_id
_entity_poly.type
_entity_poly.pdbx_seq_one_letter_code
_entity_poly.pdbx_strand_id
1 'polypeptide(L)'
;MSEPNRPFKEESKSTKFFIIVTMSLLLLGAVGFVVAGYYFGILGLFNILGIHYESLFSLFLFVLFYFLLGIIGDIVLKAFNILLKAAGITAKFSFSAGMLLFSFLINWAIISAINLLMDSIEIAAVTGIILALIISIIEMALDSLDD
;
A
#
# COMPACT_ATOMS: atom_id res chain seq x y z
N MET A 1 -34.06 3.63 -32.89
CA MET A 1 -33.13 4.69 -33.35
C MET A 1 -31.98 4.70 -32.37
N SER A 2 -30.82 4.17 -32.75
CA SER A 2 -29.60 4.28 -31.96
C SER A 2 -29.06 5.70 -32.12
N GLU A 3 -28.99 6.48 -31.04
CA GLU A 3 -28.32 7.78 -31.10
C GLU A 3 -26.88 7.57 -31.56
N PRO A 4 -26.41 8.32 -32.58
CA PRO A 4 -25.04 8.19 -33.06
C PRO A 4 -24.08 8.61 -31.93
N ASN A 5 -23.14 7.74 -31.55
CA ASN A 5 -22.07 8.06 -30.61
C ASN A 5 -21.28 9.27 -31.14
N ARG A 6 -21.50 10.44 -30.54
CA ARG A 6 -20.78 11.66 -30.89
C ARG A 6 -19.42 11.68 -30.15
N PRO A 7 -18.34 12.15 -30.80
CA PRO A 7 -17.06 12.31 -30.14
C PRO A 7 -17.17 13.22 -28.91
N PHE A 8 -16.44 12.92 -27.83
CA PHE A 8 -16.48 13.72 -26.58
C PHE A 8 -16.27 15.23 -26.80
N LYS A 9 -15.47 15.64 -27.81
CA LYS A 9 -15.27 17.06 -28.15
C LYS A 9 -16.53 17.75 -28.65
N GLU A 10 -17.48 17.03 -29.20
CA GLU A 10 -18.73 17.56 -29.79
C GLU A 10 -19.91 17.52 -28.80
N GLU A 11 -19.71 16.94 -27.62
CA GLU A 11 -20.73 16.87 -26.57
C GLU A 11 -21.08 18.23 -25.97
N SER A 12 -22.31 18.33 -25.45
CA SER A 12 -22.79 19.53 -24.76
C SER A 12 -21.93 19.81 -23.51
N LYS A 13 -21.82 21.07 -23.09
CA LYS A 13 -21.04 21.44 -21.89
C LYS A 13 -21.54 20.71 -20.64
N SER A 14 -22.86 20.50 -20.52
CA SER A 14 -23.46 19.76 -19.42
C SER A 14 -23.10 18.28 -19.44
N THR A 15 -23.17 17.63 -20.61
CA THR A 15 -22.79 16.23 -20.77
C THR A 15 -21.31 16.02 -20.46
N LYS A 16 -20.43 16.90 -20.94
CA LYS A 16 -18.99 16.87 -20.63
C LYS A 16 -18.72 17.00 -19.14
N PHE A 17 -19.38 17.94 -18.47
CA PHE A 17 -19.25 18.12 -17.02
C PHE A 17 -19.71 16.86 -16.28
N PHE A 18 -20.86 16.29 -16.65
CA PHE A 18 -21.37 15.05 -16.06
C PHE A 18 -20.40 13.88 -16.24
N ILE A 19 -19.82 13.70 -17.43
CA ILE A 19 -18.81 12.66 -17.71
C ILE A 19 -17.57 12.86 -16.83
N ILE A 20 -17.03 14.08 -16.76
CA ILE A 20 -15.84 14.38 -15.95
C ILE A 20 -16.14 14.08 -14.48
N VAL A 21 -17.24 14.60 -13.93
CA VAL A 21 -17.63 14.37 -12.53
C VAL A 21 -17.79 12.89 -12.24
N THR A 22 -18.49 12.15 -13.11
CA THR A 22 -18.72 10.72 -12.93
C THR A 22 -17.41 9.93 -12.98
N MET A 23 -16.53 10.22 -13.95
CA MET A 23 -15.22 9.57 -14.05
C MET A 23 -14.32 9.90 -12.85
N SER A 24 -14.28 11.17 -12.43
CA SER A 24 -13.54 11.59 -11.25
C SER A 24 -14.06 10.90 -9.99
N LEU A 25 -15.38 10.80 -9.81
CA LEU A 25 -15.97 10.13 -8.65
C LEU A 25 -15.65 8.63 -8.65
N LEU A 26 -15.69 7.96 -9.80
CA LEU A 26 -15.30 6.55 -9.93
C LEU A 26 -13.83 6.33 -9.56
N LEU A 27 -12.93 7.18 -10.07
CA LEU A 27 -11.50 7.10 -9.77
C LEU A 27 -11.21 7.38 -8.30
N LEU A 28 -11.77 8.47 -7.76
CA LEU A 28 -11.61 8.83 -6.35
C LEU A 28 -12.23 7.80 -5.41
N GLY A 29 -13.37 7.22 -5.79
CA GLY A 29 -14.00 6.14 -5.05
C GLY A 29 -13.14 4.88 -4.99
N ALA A 30 -12.57 4.46 -6.12
CA ALA A 30 -11.68 3.30 -6.18
C ALA A 30 -10.41 3.52 -5.34
N VAL A 31 -9.73 4.66 -5.52
CA VAL A 31 -8.53 5.00 -4.74
C VAL A 31 -8.88 5.15 -3.26
N GLY A 32 -9.98 5.82 -2.94
CA GLY A 32 -10.44 6.03 -1.58
C GLY A 32 -10.77 4.72 -0.86
N PHE A 33 -11.35 3.73 -1.56
CA PHE A 33 -11.63 2.42 -1.00
C PHE A 33 -10.35 1.68 -0.62
N VAL A 34 -9.33 1.70 -1.49
CA VAL A 34 -8.01 1.10 -1.19
C VAL A 34 -7.38 1.79 0.01
N VAL A 35 -7.31 3.12 -0.01
CA VAL A 35 -6.73 3.91 1.10
C VAL A 35 -7.48 3.66 2.41
N ALA A 36 -8.81 3.57 2.38
CA ALA A 36 -9.62 3.27 3.55
C ALA A 36 -9.31 1.86 4.11
N GLY A 37 -9.14 0.86 3.25
CA GLY A 37 -8.73 -0.49 3.66
C GLY A 37 -7.40 -0.49 4.40
N TYR A 38 -6.38 0.18 3.84
CA TYR A 38 -5.10 0.38 4.52
C TYR A 38 -5.26 1.15 5.83
N TYR A 39 -6.04 2.23 5.83
CA TYR A 39 -6.25 3.06 7.01
C TYR A 39 -6.85 2.27 8.17
N PHE A 40 -7.93 1.53 7.92
CA PHE A 40 -8.58 0.72 8.96
C PHE A 40 -7.73 -0.48 9.37
N GLY A 41 -6.97 -1.08 8.44
CA GLY A 41 -6.01 -2.14 8.76
C GLY A 41 -4.93 -1.66 9.72
N ILE A 42 -4.27 -0.55 9.40
CA ILE A 42 -3.24 0.06 10.26
C ILE A 42 -3.84 0.55 11.58
N LEU A 43 -5.04 1.16 11.58
CA LEU A 43 -5.75 1.54 12.79
C LEU A 43 -5.93 0.35 13.74
N GLY A 44 -6.36 -0.80 13.21
CA GLY A 44 -6.50 -2.03 13.97
C GLY A 44 -5.18 -2.54 14.54
N LEU A 45 -4.12 -2.59 13.71
CA LEU A 45 -2.78 -3.00 14.15
C LEU A 45 -2.21 -2.07 15.22
N PHE A 46 -2.36 -0.76 15.06
CA PHE A 46 -1.90 0.23 16.03
C PHE A 46 -2.60 0.06 17.36
N ASN A 47 -3.92 -0.19 17.36
CA ASN A 47 -4.68 -0.47 18.56
C ASN A 47 -4.21 -1.75 19.28
N ILE A 48 -3.98 -2.84 18.53
CA ILE A 48 -3.49 -4.11 19.07
C ILE A 48 -2.08 -3.96 19.65
N LEU A 49 -1.21 -3.21 18.98
CA LEU A 49 0.18 -3.00 19.36
C LEU A 49 0.38 -1.88 20.39
N GLY A 50 -0.68 -1.16 20.77
CA GLY A 50 -0.64 -0.05 21.72
C GLY A 50 0.09 1.20 21.22
N ILE A 51 0.19 1.39 19.90
CA ILE A 51 0.85 2.56 19.29
C ILE A 51 -0.02 3.79 19.49
N HIS A 52 0.54 4.81 20.13
CA HIS A 52 -0.12 6.09 20.33
C HIS A 52 0.18 7.06 19.17
N TYR A 53 -0.86 7.81 18.77
CA TYR A 53 -0.78 8.86 17.77
C TYR A 53 -1.63 10.04 18.24
N GLU A 54 -1.21 11.26 17.92
CA GLU A 54 -1.86 12.48 18.44
C GLU A 54 -3.27 12.71 17.88
N SER A 55 -3.52 12.29 16.63
CA SER A 55 -4.80 12.51 15.96
C SER A 55 -5.07 11.50 14.84
N LEU A 56 -6.35 11.35 14.48
CA LEU A 56 -6.75 10.55 13.30
C LEU A 56 -6.10 11.05 12.00
N PHE A 57 -5.75 12.33 11.94
CA PHE A 57 -5.04 12.92 10.81
C PHE A 57 -3.57 12.49 10.76
N SER A 58 -2.90 12.38 11.92
CA SER A 58 -1.54 11.83 12.01
C SER A 58 -1.51 10.39 11.50
N LEU A 59 -2.48 9.57 11.90
CA LEU A 59 -2.63 8.21 11.37
C LEU A 59 -2.88 8.21 9.86
N PHE A 60 -3.68 9.14 9.35
CA PHE A 60 -3.95 9.25 7.91
C PHE A 60 -2.68 9.59 7.13
N LEU A 61 -1.87 10.52 7.63
CA LEU A 61 -0.58 10.86 7.04
C LEU A 61 0.38 9.67 7.06
N PHE A 62 0.43 8.92 8.16
CA PHE A 62 1.23 7.69 8.24
C PHE A 62 0.84 6.70 7.15
N VAL A 63 -0.46 6.42 7.01
CA VAL A 63 -0.97 5.50 5.98
C VAL A 63 -0.65 6.01 4.58
N LEU A 64 -0.76 7.32 4.35
CA LEU A 64 -0.44 7.92 3.05
C LEU A 64 1.06 7.80 2.73
N PHE A 65 1.96 8.11 3.67
CA PHE A 65 3.40 7.97 3.48
C PHE A 65 3.81 6.51 3.33
N TYR A 66 3.22 5.63 4.14
CA TYR A 66 3.44 4.18 4.04
C TYR A 66 3.04 3.66 2.67
N PHE A 67 1.86 4.06 2.17
CA PHE A 67 1.40 3.69 0.84
C PHE A 67 2.33 4.20 -0.26
N LEU A 68 2.75 5.47 -0.20
CA LEU A 68 3.66 6.05 -1.21
C LEU A 68 5.05 5.40 -1.21
N LEU A 69 5.62 5.16 -0.03
CA LEU A 69 6.91 4.47 0.10
C LEU A 69 6.79 2.98 -0.23
N GLY A 70 5.65 2.37 0.06
CA GLY A 70 5.31 0.99 -0.30
C GLY A 70 5.41 0.74 -1.80
N ILE A 71 4.95 1.69 -2.63
CA ILE A 71 5.11 1.61 -4.10
C ILE A 71 6.59 1.47 -4.49
N ILE A 72 7.49 2.20 -3.82
CA ILE A 72 8.93 2.10 -4.06
C ILE A 72 9.45 0.74 -3.56
N GLY A 73 9.00 0.31 -2.37
CA GLY A 73 9.29 -0.99 -1.79
C GLY A 73 8.94 -2.15 -2.73
N ASP A 74 7.76 -2.13 -3.34
CA ASP A 74 7.29 -3.14 -4.29
C ASP A 74 8.21 -3.26 -5.51
N ILE A 75 8.68 -2.13 -6.04
CA ILE A 75 9.62 -2.11 -7.17
C ILE A 75 10.93 -2.79 -6.76
N VAL A 76 11.43 -2.49 -5.55
CA VAL A 76 12.66 -3.07 -5.01
C VAL A 76 12.48 -4.58 -4.75
N LEU A 77 11.33 -5.00 -4.23
CA LEU A 77 11.00 -6.41 -3.98
C LEU A 77 10.91 -7.20 -5.30
N LYS A 78 10.31 -6.63 -6.34
CA LYS A 78 10.28 -7.22 -7.69
C LYS A 78 11.67 -7.37 -8.29
N ALA A 79 12.53 -6.37 -8.13
CA ALA A 79 13.93 -6.47 -8.56
C ALA A 79 14.66 -7.60 -7.81
N PHE A 80 14.44 -7.72 -6.50
CA PHE A 80 15.02 -8.80 -5.70
C PHE A 80 14.51 -10.19 -6.11
N ASN A 81 13.22 -10.34 -6.45
CA ASN A 81 12.66 -11.59 -6.99
C ASN A 81 13.41 -12.03 -8.27
N ILE A 82 13.68 -11.11 -9.19
CA ILE A 82 14.46 -11.38 -10.40
C ILE A 82 15.88 -11.84 -10.05
N LEU A 83 16.53 -11.18 -9.08
CA LEU A 83 17.87 -11.56 -8.62
C LEU A 83 17.91 -12.96 -7.98
N LEU A 84 16.93 -13.32 -7.15
CA LEU A 84 16.83 -14.66 -6.56
C LEU A 84 16.71 -15.74 -7.65
N LYS A 85 15.87 -15.50 -8.66
CA LYS A 85 15.72 -16.39 -9.81
C LYS A 85 17.02 -16.51 -10.61
N ALA A 86 17.70 -15.39 -10.86
CA ALA A 86 18.98 -15.37 -11.56
C ALA A 86 20.10 -16.09 -10.78
N ALA A 87 20.06 -16.05 -9.45
CA ALA A 87 20.98 -16.77 -8.57
C ALA A 87 20.69 -18.29 -8.49
N GLY A 88 19.68 -18.79 -9.21
CA GLY A 88 19.31 -20.21 -9.23
C GLY A 88 18.58 -20.68 -7.97
N ILE A 89 18.11 -19.76 -7.13
CA ILE A 89 17.33 -20.10 -5.92
C ILE A 89 15.89 -20.36 -6.35
N THR A 90 15.59 -21.62 -6.65
CA THR A 90 14.26 -22.07 -7.11
C THR A 90 13.55 -23.00 -6.14
N ALA A 91 14.25 -23.49 -5.11
CA ALA A 91 13.65 -24.30 -4.06
C ALA A 91 12.59 -23.48 -3.32
N LYS A 92 11.33 -23.95 -3.34
CA LYS A 92 10.15 -23.22 -2.82
C LYS A 92 10.38 -22.64 -1.43
N PHE A 93 10.90 -23.44 -0.50
CA PHE A 93 11.18 -22.98 0.86
C PHE A 93 12.19 -21.84 0.92
N SER A 94 13.34 -21.99 0.26
CA SER A 94 14.41 -20.97 0.23
C SER A 94 13.96 -19.69 -0.47
N PHE A 95 13.20 -19.83 -1.55
CA PHE A 95 12.66 -18.68 -2.29
C PHE A 95 11.64 -17.91 -1.44
N SER A 96 10.66 -18.59 -0.85
CA SER A 96 9.67 -17.95 0.03
C SER A 96 10.34 -17.33 1.25
N ALA A 97 11.26 -18.02 1.94
CA ALA A 97 11.97 -17.46 3.08
C ALA A 97 12.77 -16.20 2.71
N GLY A 98 13.44 -16.21 1.54
CA GLY A 98 14.15 -15.04 1.03
C GLY A 98 13.21 -13.86 0.75
N MET A 99 12.07 -14.12 0.12
CA MET A 99 11.04 -13.09 -0.15
C MET A 99 10.47 -12.51 1.15
N LEU A 100 10.14 -13.35 2.15
CA LEU A 100 9.63 -12.89 3.45
C LEU A 100 10.65 -11.99 4.15
N LEU A 101 11.90 -12.44 4.24
CA LEU A 101 12.95 -11.68 4.92
C LEU A 101 13.18 -10.33 4.24
N PHE A 102 13.16 -10.30 2.91
CA PHE A 102 13.41 -9.06 2.18
C PHE A 102 12.21 -8.11 2.22
N SER A 103 10.97 -8.62 2.12
CA SER A 103 9.75 -7.82 2.37
C SER A 103 9.76 -7.25 3.79
N PHE A 104 10.15 -8.04 4.79
CA PHE A 104 10.30 -7.58 6.17
C PHE A 104 11.30 -6.43 6.29
N LEU A 105 12.47 -6.55 5.67
CA LEU A 105 13.48 -5.49 5.70
C LEU A 105 13.00 -4.20 5.02
N ILE A 106 12.29 -4.31 3.90
CA ILE A 106 11.69 -3.17 3.20
C ILE A 106 10.65 -2.49 4.10
N ASN A 107 9.70 -3.27 4.63
CA ASN A 107 8.63 -2.75 5.50
C ASN A 107 9.20 -2.11 6.76
N TRP A 108 10.21 -2.74 7.38
CA TRP A 108 10.89 -2.17 8.54
C TRP A 108 11.63 -0.87 8.20
N ALA A 109 12.28 -0.79 7.04
CA ALA A 109 12.93 0.43 6.59
C ALA A 109 11.91 1.56 6.34
N ILE A 110 10.77 1.26 5.73
CA ILE A 110 9.69 2.23 5.49
C ILE A 110 9.13 2.75 6.81
N ILE A 111 8.76 1.86 7.74
CA ILE A 111 8.22 2.25 9.06
C ILE A 111 9.23 3.11 9.82
N SER A 112 10.50 2.70 9.81
CA SER A 112 11.57 3.45 10.47
C SER A 112 11.77 4.82 9.85
N ALA A 113 11.73 4.93 8.52
CA ALA A 113 11.83 6.21 7.83
C ALA A 113 10.65 7.14 8.18
N ILE A 114 9.41 6.62 8.19
CA ILE A 114 8.24 7.42 8.56
C ILE A 114 8.32 7.87 10.03
N ASN A 115 8.74 6.98 10.93
CA ASN A 115 8.92 7.29 12.35
C ASN A 115 10.00 8.36 12.59
N LEU A 116 11.00 8.47 11.70
CA LEU A 116 12.00 9.54 11.74
C LEU A 116 11.48 10.87 11.17
N LEU A 117 10.49 10.82 10.27
CA LEU A 117 9.92 11.99 9.60
C LEU A 117 8.71 12.58 10.34
N MET A 118 8.05 11.78 11.19
CA MET A 118 6.82 12.13 11.86
C MET A 118 6.97 12.06 13.37
N ASP A 119 6.99 13.22 14.03
CA ASP A 119 7.03 13.30 15.50
C ASP A 119 5.66 13.00 16.16
N SER A 120 4.58 12.98 15.37
CA SER A 120 3.19 12.85 15.87
C SER A 120 2.73 11.42 16.16
N ILE A 121 3.61 10.42 16.00
CA ILE A 121 3.35 8.99 16.25
C ILE A 121 4.54 8.41 17.00
N GLU A 122 4.28 7.81 18.15
CA GLU A 122 5.33 7.20 18.98
C GLU A 122 5.43 5.70 18.67
N ILE A 123 6.35 5.33 17.78
CA ILE A 123 6.64 3.92 17.49
C ILE A 123 7.96 3.52 18.13
N ALA A 124 7.88 2.73 19.21
CA ALA A 124 9.07 2.10 19.78
C ALA A 124 9.69 1.13 18.76
N ALA A 125 11.03 1.04 18.73
CA ALA A 125 11.75 0.24 17.75
C ALA A 125 11.28 -1.23 17.67
N VAL A 126 11.03 -1.85 18.83
CA VAL A 126 10.52 -3.23 18.91
C VAL A 126 9.12 -3.34 18.31
N THR A 127 8.24 -2.36 18.58
CA THR A 127 6.89 -2.32 18.00
C THR A 127 6.94 -2.13 16.49
N GLY A 128 7.86 -1.29 15.99
CA GLY A 128 8.08 -1.11 14.56
C GLY A 128 8.56 -2.39 13.87
N ILE A 129 9.43 -3.19 14.51
CA ILE A 129 9.85 -4.51 14.02
C ILE A 129 8.66 -5.47 13.97
N ILE A 130 7.85 -5.55 15.03
CA ILE A 130 6.68 -6.43 15.07
C ILE A 130 5.67 -6.03 13.99
N LEU A 131 5.40 -4.73 13.84
CA LEU A 131 4.51 -4.21 12.81
C LEU A 131 5.00 -4.59 11.40
N ALA A 132 6.29 -4.38 11.11
CA ALA A 132 6.88 -4.76 9.83
C ALA A 132 6.72 -6.26 9.56
N LEU A 133 6.98 -7.10 10.55
CA LEU A 133 6.86 -8.55 10.43
C LEU A 133 5.41 -8.99 10.15
N ILE A 134 4.44 -8.42 10.86
CA ILE A 134 3.02 -8.71 10.63
C ILE A 134 2.63 -8.34 9.21
N ILE A 135 3.01 -7.15 8.74
CA ILE A 135 2.67 -6.69 7.39
C ILE A 135 3.30 -7.59 6.34
N SER A 136 4.57 -7.97 6.48
CA SER A 136 5.23 -8.86 5.53
C SER A 136 4.64 -10.27 5.48
N ILE A 137 4.14 -10.77 6.61
CA ILE A 137 3.38 -12.04 6.64
C ILE A 137 2.05 -11.87 5.89
N ILE A 138 1.35 -10.75 6.07
CA ILE A 138 0.11 -10.47 5.36
C ILE A 138 0.37 -10.38 3.85
N GLU A 139 1.40 -9.64 3.42
CA GLU A 139 1.80 -9.53 2.02
C GLU A 139 2.09 -10.91 1.41
N MET A 140 2.90 -11.72 2.09
CA MET A 140 3.18 -13.09 1.63
C MET A 140 1.91 -13.96 1.55
N ALA A 141 1.01 -13.84 2.53
CA ALA A 141 -0.23 -14.60 2.54
C ALA A 141 -1.12 -14.19 1.35
N LEU A 142 -1.22 -12.89 1.07
CA LEU A 142 -1.98 -12.36 -0.07
C LEU A 142 -1.38 -12.79 -1.40
N ASP A 143 -0.05 -12.70 -1.57
CA ASP A 143 0.64 -13.15 -2.77
C ASP A 143 0.43 -14.65 -3.03
N SER A 144 0.35 -15.46 -1.96
CA SER A 144 0.12 -16.91 -2.09
C SER A 144 -1.31 -17.29 -2.51
N LEU A 145 -2.26 -16.36 -2.46
CA LEU A 145 -3.64 -16.58 -2.93
C LEU A 145 -3.78 -16.36 -4.44
N ASP A 146 -2.83 -15.67 -5.06
CA ASP A 146 -2.84 -15.36 -6.49
C ASP A 146 -2.15 -16.44 -7.36
N ASP A 147 -1.55 -17.46 -6.74
CA ASP A 147 -0.96 -18.67 -7.37
C ASP A 147 -1.91 -19.90 -7.30
#